data_AF-A0A2U2S1Z9-F1
#
_entry.id   AF-A0A2U2S1Z9-F1
#
_cell.length_a   1.000
_cell.length_b   1.000
_cell.length_c   1.000
_cell.angle_alpha   90.00
_cell.angle_beta   90.00
_cell.angle_gamma   90.00
#
_symmetry.space_group_name_H-M   'P 1'
#
loop_
_entity.id
_entity.type
_entity.pdbx_description
1 polymer ?
#
loop_
_entity_poly.entity_id
_entity_poly.type
_entity_poly.pdbx_seq_one_letter_code
_entity_poly.pdbx_strand_id
1 'polypeptide(L)'
;MSKKHTSRTFILIFWLLTSCSPALPGLVTVTPTENPAPTPTHVATLTPLPTDLPTPTPPALPPPPSLTPETSPPDTSSALQNITYTIEALFDYDNKTLLVNQKVTFTNHSGRPLETITMAVEPNRRGGIFRIERLGIDGISINNYTLEKHRLVFTPPVPIAHGASTQIELNYLLALPL
;
A
#
# COMPACT_ATOMS: atom_id res chain seq x y z
N MET A 1 -46.22 -27.61 44.16
CA MET A 1 -46.91 -26.34 43.77
C MET A 1 -45.85 -25.25 43.87
N SER A 2 -45.43 -24.51 42.85
CA SER A 2 -46.16 -23.83 41.78
C SER A 2 -45.37 -23.81 40.47
N LYS A 3 -46.11 -23.84 39.35
CA LYS A 3 -45.68 -23.74 37.93
C LYS A 3 -45.47 -22.28 37.52
N LYS A 4 -44.64 -22.02 36.50
CA LYS A 4 -45.11 -21.67 35.12
C LYS A 4 -43.97 -21.40 34.13
N HIS A 5 -44.06 -22.12 33.02
CA HIS A 5 -43.36 -21.93 31.74
C HIS A 5 -43.93 -20.75 30.94
N THR A 6 -43.18 -20.36 29.90
CA THR A 6 -43.64 -19.90 28.56
C THR A 6 -43.44 -18.42 28.26
N SER A 7 -42.52 -18.12 27.32
CA SER A 7 -42.88 -17.48 26.03
C SER A 7 -41.67 -17.43 25.09
N ARG A 8 -41.54 -18.47 24.27
CA ARG A 8 -40.92 -18.41 22.94
C ARG A 8 -42.09 -18.32 21.95
N THR A 9 -41.86 -17.66 20.81
CA THR A 9 -42.68 -17.65 19.57
C THR A 9 -43.50 -16.37 19.33
N PHE A 10 -42.87 -15.39 18.69
CA PHE A 10 -43.50 -14.44 17.75
C PHE A 10 -42.39 -13.85 16.85
N ILE A 11 -41.70 -14.67 16.05
CA ILE A 11 -41.94 -14.76 14.60
C ILE A 11 -43.16 -13.95 14.17
N LEU A 12 -42.95 -12.78 13.56
CA LEU A 12 -43.78 -12.14 12.51
C LEU A 12 -43.43 -10.65 12.38
N ILE A 13 -42.38 -10.31 11.61
CA ILE A 13 -42.18 -9.09 10.78
C ILE A 13 -40.78 -9.32 10.14
N PHE A 14 -40.56 -10.18 9.14
CA PHE A 14 -40.94 -10.10 7.73
C PHE A 14 -41.55 -8.76 7.29
N TRP A 15 -40.93 -8.16 6.27
CA TRP A 15 -41.21 -6.87 5.61
C TRP A 15 -40.40 -5.69 6.14
N LEU A 16 -39.25 -5.45 5.49
CA LEU A 16 -38.89 -4.18 4.84
C LEU A 16 -37.66 -4.41 3.95
N LEU A 17 -37.84 -5.25 2.92
CA LEU A 17 -37.02 -5.23 1.71
C LEU A 17 -37.52 -4.04 0.87
N THR A 18 -36.77 -2.94 0.84
CA THR A 18 -37.00 -1.84 -0.11
C THR A 18 -35.77 -1.69 -1.00
N SER A 19 -35.88 -2.26 -2.19
CA SER A 19 -35.03 -2.04 -3.35
C SER A 19 -35.38 -0.73 -4.05
N CYS A 20 -34.40 -0.01 -4.58
CA CYS A 20 -34.55 0.67 -5.87
C CYS A 20 -33.17 1.05 -6.46
N SER A 21 -32.87 0.52 -7.66
CA SER A 21 -31.78 0.94 -8.59
C SER A 21 -32.31 2.07 -9.52
N PRO A 22 -31.73 2.41 -10.69
CA PRO A 22 -30.34 2.51 -11.20
C PRO A 22 -30.05 3.91 -11.84
N ALA A 23 -28.82 4.20 -12.29
CA ALA A 23 -28.54 4.92 -13.57
C ALA A 23 -27.03 5.15 -13.84
N LEU A 24 -26.52 4.55 -14.92
CA LEU A 24 -25.50 5.06 -15.86
C LEU A 24 -26.27 5.61 -17.09
N PRO A 25 -25.74 6.44 -18.02
CA PRO A 25 -24.39 6.38 -18.62
C PRO A 25 -23.79 7.76 -19.07
N GLY A 26 -22.62 7.76 -19.71
CA GLY A 26 -22.21 8.89 -20.56
C GLY A 26 -20.73 8.96 -20.92
N LEU A 27 -20.35 8.31 -22.02
CA LEU A 27 -19.05 8.39 -22.68
C LEU A 27 -19.01 9.67 -23.54
N VAL A 28 -17.93 10.46 -23.51
CA VAL A 28 -17.69 11.52 -24.51
C VAL A 28 -16.29 11.35 -25.10
N THR A 29 -16.27 11.04 -26.39
CA THR A 29 -15.11 11.03 -27.29
C THR A 29 -15.14 12.32 -28.10
N VAL A 30 -14.04 13.07 -28.16
CA VAL A 30 -13.77 14.01 -29.26
C VAL A 30 -12.29 14.05 -29.62
N THR A 31 -12.10 14.06 -30.93
CA THR A 31 -10.93 13.88 -31.80
C THR A 31 -9.99 15.10 -31.84
N PRO A 32 -8.67 14.95 -32.08
CA PRO A 32 -7.77 16.08 -32.34
C PRO A 32 -7.82 16.52 -33.82
N THR A 33 -7.95 17.84 -34.04
CA THR A 33 -7.89 18.48 -35.37
C THR A 33 -6.46 18.89 -35.72
N GLU A 34 -5.99 18.38 -36.84
CA GLU A 34 -4.76 18.69 -37.56
C GLU A 34 -4.91 19.99 -38.37
N ASN A 35 -3.88 20.85 -38.38
CA ASN A 35 -3.80 22.00 -39.29
C ASN A 35 -2.36 22.19 -39.77
N PRO A 36 -2.09 22.03 -41.08
CA PRO A 36 -0.87 22.52 -41.71
C PRO A 36 -1.17 23.65 -42.70
N ALA A 37 -0.38 24.71 -42.68
CA ALA A 37 -0.33 25.72 -43.74
C ALA A 37 1.14 26.06 -44.03
N PRO A 38 1.60 25.98 -45.30
CA PRO A 38 2.99 26.26 -45.63
C PRO A 38 3.18 27.46 -46.59
N THR A 39 4.45 27.94 -46.62
CA THR A 39 5.19 28.53 -47.78
C THR A 39 4.97 30.04 -48.11
N PRO A 40 5.83 30.67 -48.96
CA PRO A 40 7.07 31.40 -48.62
C PRO A 40 7.10 32.84 -49.20
N THR A 41 8.25 33.54 -49.20
CA THR A 41 8.93 34.07 -50.43
C THR A 41 10.06 35.08 -50.12
N HIS A 42 11.25 34.73 -50.62
CA HIS A 42 12.44 35.48 -51.09
C HIS A 42 12.54 37.00 -50.93
N VAL A 43 13.76 37.49 -50.66
CA VAL A 43 14.59 38.29 -51.59
C VAL A 43 16.08 38.09 -51.25
N ALA A 44 16.91 37.82 -52.26
CA ALA A 44 18.38 37.78 -52.16
C ALA A 44 18.97 39.11 -52.68
N THR A 45 20.02 39.60 -52.04
CA THR A 45 20.82 40.73 -52.54
C THR A 45 22.30 40.45 -52.24
N LEU A 46 23.18 40.70 -53.22
CA LEU A 46 24.58 40.27 -53.25
C LEU A 46 25.57 41.42 -52.99
N THR A 47 26.72 41.07 -52.39
CA THR A 47 28.10 41.64 -52.51
C THR A 47 28.43 42.98 -51.79
N PRO A 48 29.69 43.25 -51.32
CA PRO A 48 30.97 42.54 -51.53
C PRO A 48 31.85 42.21 -50.29
N LEU A 49 32.93 41.45 -50.57
CA LEU A 49 34.03 40.86 -49.76
C LEU A 49 35.32 41.75 -49.85
N PRO A 50 36.46 41.57 -49.11
CA PRO A 50 36.77 40.95 -47.79
C PRO A 50 37.34 41.95 -46.77
N THR A 51 37.42 41.57 -45.50
CA THR A 51 38.42 42.08 -44.56
C THR A 51 38.95 40.90 -43.76
N ASP A 52 40.27 40.75 -43.74
CA ASP A 52 41.01 39.67 -43.10
C ASP A 52 40.76 39.58 -41.58
N LEU A 53 40.99 38.36 -41.05
CA LEU A 53 41.32 37.98 -39.66
C LEU A 53 40.16 37.46 -38.77
N PRO A 54 40.38 36.56 -37.78
CA PRO A 54 41.36 35.47 -37.60
C PRO A 54 40.70 34.06 -37.68
N THR A 55 41.54 33.03 -37.82
CA THR A 55 41.21 31.60 -37.69
C THR A 55 40.33 31.28 -36.46
N PRO A 56 39.19 30.60 -36.59
CA PRO A 56 38.40 30.17 -35.43
C PRO A 56 39.12 29.05 -34.67
N THR A 57 39.33 29.24 -33.38
CA THR A 57 39.70 28.18 -32.43
C THR A 57 38.58 27.14 -32.41
N PRO A 58 38.87 25.82 -32.51
CA PRO A 58 37.84 24.80 -32.45
C PRO A 58 37.12 24.86 -31.09
N PRO A 59 35.78 24.68 -31.04
CA PRO A 59 35.04 24.62 -29.78
C PRO A 59 35.59 23.51 -28.89
N ALA A 60 35.85 23.83 -27.62
CA ALA A 60 36.18 22.83 -26.61
C ALA A 60 35.02 21.80 -26.51
N LEU A 61 35.35 20.51 -26.60
CA LEU A 61 34.40 19.42 -26.40
C LEU A 61 33.78 19.54 -25.00
N PRO A 62 32.46 19.34 -24.83
CA PRO A 62 31.85 19.31 -23.51
C PRO A 62 32.47 18.19 -22.66
N PRO A 63 32.61 18.40 -21.34
CA PRO A 63 33.12 17.36 -20.45
C PRO A 63 32.20 16.13 -20.49
N PRO A 64 32.75 14.91 -20.35
CA PRO A 64 31.94 13.70 -20.31
C PRO A 64 30.91 13.77 -19.16
N PRO A 65 29.73 13.15 -19.32
CA PRO A 65 28.72 13.15 -18.28
C PRO A 65 29.30 12.58 -16.98
N SER A 66 29.18 13.35 -15.90
CA SER A 66 29.52 12.89 -14.56
C SER A 66 28.64 11.69 -14.22
N LEU A 67 29.26 10.53 -13.98
CA LEU A 67 28.56 9.35 -13.49
C LEU A 67 28.04 9.65 -12.10
N THR A 68 26.76 9.99 -12.00
CA THR A 68 26.05 10.04 -10.72
C THR A 68 26.23 8.68 -10.04
N PRO A 69 26.66 8.60 -8.77
CA PRO A 69 26.78 7.33 -8.09
C PRO A 69 25.42 6.62 -8.08
N GLU A 70 25.38 5.44 -8.69
CA GLU A 70 24.26 4.52 -8.61
C GLU A 70 23.96 4.29 -7.13
N THR A 71 22.74 4.65 -6.70
CA THR A 71 22.29 4.36 -5.34
C THR A 71 22.20 2.85 -5.21
N SER A 72 23.14 2.26 -4.46
CA SER A 72 23.12 0.83 -4.13
C SER A 72 21.73 0.44 -3.64
N PRO A 73 21.17 -0.71 -4.06
CA PRO A 73 19.90 -1.20 -3.52
C PRO A 73 20.00 -1.25 -1.99
N PRO A 74 18.93 -0.89 -1.26
CA PRO A 74 18.96 -0.88 0.20
C PRO A 74 19.32 -2.27 0.73
N ASP A 75 20.30 -2.33 1.63
CA ASP A 75 20.75 -3.57 2.27
C ASP A 75 19.58 -4.21 3.05
N THR A 76 18.87 -5.16 2.43
CA THR A 76 17.76 -5.90 3.05
C THR A 76 18.21 -6.66 4.32
N SER A 77 19.51 -6.92 4.45
CA SER A 77 20.12 -7.58 5.61
C SER A 77 20.07 -6.74 6.90
N SER A 78 20.08 -5.40 6.78
CA SER A 78 19.97 -4.49 7.93
C SER A 78 18.52 -4.37 8.43
N ALA A 79 17.54 -4.54 7.55
CA ALA A 79 16.11 -4.39 7.88
C ALA A 79 15.54 -5.49 8.81
N LEU A 80 16.23 -6.63 8.95
CA LEU A 80 15.84 -7.70 9.89
C LEU A 80 16.54 -7.60 11.25
N GLN A 81 17.48 -6.67 11.41
CA GLN A 81 18.12 -6.44 12.71
C GLN A 81 17.09 -5.73 13.60
N ASN A 82 16.72 -6.34 14.72
CA ASN A 82 15.78 -5.83 15.73
C ASN A 82 14.29 -6.02 15.43
N ILE A 83 13.87 -7.20 14.93
CA ILE A 83 12.47 -7.63 15.03
C ILE A 83 12.32 -8.78 16.02
N THR A 84 11.40 -8.66 16.97
CA THR A 84 11.10 -9.68 17.98
C THR A 84 9.63 -10.06 17.90
N TYR A 85 9.37 -11.37 17.99
CA TYR A 85 8.02 -11.93 18.03
C TYR A 85 7.78 -12.62 19.36
N THR A 86 6.68 -12.27 20.02
CA THR A 86 6.13 -13.06 21.12
C THR A 86 4.80 -13.62 20.66
N ILE A 87 4.67 -14.94 20.67
CA ILE A 87 3.47 -15.64 20.19
C ILE A 87 2.99 -16.56 21.30
N GLU A 88 1.77 -16.30 21.76
CA GLU A 88 1.03 -17.18 22.67
C GLU A 88 -0.15 -17.75 21.90
N ALA A 89 -0.29 -19.08 21.91
CA ALA A 89 -1.37 -19.75 21.21
C ALA A 89 -2.08 -20.75 22.12
N LEU A 90 -3.40 -20.65 22.16
CA LEU A 90 -4.27 -21.65 22.80
C LEU A 90 -4.84 -22.55 21.71
N PHE A 91 -4.50 -23.84 21.77
CA PHE A 91 -5.00 -24.82 20.83
C PHE A 91 -6.23 -25.55 21.37
N ASP A 92 -7.37 -25.36 20.70
CA ASP A 92 -8.54 -26.19 20.88
C ASP A 92 -8.43 -27.39 19.94
N TYR A 93 -8.07 -28.54 20.51
CA TYR A 93 -7.84 -29.77 19.74
C TYR A 93 -9.11 -30.32 19.11
N ASP A 94 -10.26 -30.21 19.78
CA ASP A 94 -11.52 -30.78 19.30
C ASP A 94 -12.10 -29.94 18.17
N ASN A 95 -12.07 -28.62 18.34
CA ASN A 95 -12.53 -27.68 17.31
C ASN A 95 -11.49 -27.40 16.22
N LYS A 96 -10.25 -27.89 16.39
CA LYS A 96 -9.12 -27.65 15.48
C LYS A 96 -8.88 -26.16 15.24
N THR A 97 -8.94 -25.35 16.30
CA THR A 97 -8.73 -23.90 16.22
C THR A 97 -7.59 -23.44 17.12
N LEU A 98 -6.84 -22.44 16.68
CA LEU A 98 -5.87 -21.72 17.52
C LEU A 98 -6.40 -20.32 17.78
N LEU A 99 -6.47 -19.93 19.05
CA LEU A 99 -6.56 -18.52 19.43
C LEU A 99 -5.15 -18.02 19.70
N VAL A 100 -4.70 -17.05 18.92
CA VAL A 100 -3.32 -16.55 18.96
C VAL A 100 -3.28 -15.11 19.41
N ASN A 101 -2.41 -14.81 20.37
CA ASN A 101 -1.97 -13.47 20.72
C ASN A 101 -0.52 -13.31 20.25
N GLN A 102 -0.29 -12.39 19.33
CA GLN A 102 1.02 -12.08 18.78
C GLN A 102 1.40 -10.64 19.10
N LYS A 103 2.65 -10.45 19.55
CA LYS A 103 3.29 -9.14 19.65
C LYS A 103 4.50 -9.12 18.72
N VAL A 104 4.63 -8.05 17.95
CA VAL A 104 5.75 -7.82 17.03
C VAL A 104 6.41 -6.50 17.42
N THR A 105 7.60 -6.56 17.98
CA THR A 105 8.39 -5.36 18.30
C THR A 105 9.42 -5.16 17.20
N PHE A 106 9.46 -3.98 16.59
CA PHE A 106 10.47 -3.68 15.57
C PHE A 106 10.93 -2.22 15.64
N THR A 107 12.10 -1.94 15.04
CA THR A 107 12.63 -0.60 14.85
C THR A 107 12.60 -0.22 13.37
N ASN A 108 12.13 0.99 13.05
CA ASN A 108 12.10 1.46 11.66
C ASN A 108 13.50 1.85 11.16
N HIS A 109 14.07 1.04 10.27
CA HIS A 109 15.36 1.30 9.63
C HIS A 109 15.26 1.76 8.16
N SER A 110 14.09 2.23 7.70
CA SER A 110 13.86 2.56 6.28
C SER A 110 14.46 3.89 5.80
N GLY A 111 15.14 4.64 6.67
CA GLY A 111 15.65 5.99 6.39
C GLY A 111 14.58 7.10 6.34
N ARG A 112 13.30 6.76 6.48
CA ARG A 112 12.17 7.72 6.45
C ARG A 112 11.06 7.32 7.42
N PRO A 113 10.13 8.23 7.78
CA PRO A 113 8.96 7.84 8.57
C PRO A 113 8.09 6.79 7.85
N LEU A 114 7.60 5.79 8.58
CA LEU A 114 6.64 4.82 8.05
C LEU A 114 5.22 5.33 8.26
N GLU A 115 4.57 5.67 7.16
CA GLU A 115 3.15 6.08 7.11
C GLU A 115 2.20 4.89 6.89
N THR A 116 2.74 3.74 6.53
CA THR A 116 1.96 2.53 6.26
C THR A 116 2.77 1.32 6.69
N ILE A 117 2.10 0.38 7.34
CA ILE A 117 2.64 -0.92 7.69
C ILE A 117 2.02 -1.97 6.79
N THR A 118 2.86 -2.84 6.22
CA THR A 118 2.43 -4.04 5.49
C THR A 118 3.01 -5.25 6.20
N MET A 119 2.14 -6.15 6.65
CA MET A 119 2.51 -7.43 7.25
C MET A 119 2.10 -8.59 6.33
N ALA A 120 2.93 -9.63 6.31
CA ALA A 120 2.59 -10.89 5.67
C ALA A 120 1.76 -11.76 6.62
N VAL A 121 0.59 -12.18 6.15
CA VAL A 121 -0.37 -13.02 6.86
C VAL A 121 -0.71 -14.21 5.95
N GLU A 122 0.23 -15.14 5.85
CA GLU A 122 0.11 -16.31 4.97
C GLU A 122 -1.18 -17.13 5.16
N PRO A 123 -1.70 -17.34 6.40
CA PRO A 123 -2.95 -18.07 6.59
C PRO A 123 -4.16 -17.48 5.86
N ASN A 124 -4.17 -16.17 5.57
CA ASN A 124 -5.27 -15.51 4.88
C ASN A 124 -5.38 -15.85 3.38
N ARG A 125 -4.39 -16.55 2.80
CA ARG A 125 -4.44 -16.97 1.38
C ARG A 125 -5.57 -17.95 1.08
N ARG A 126 -6.02 -18.69 2.10
CA ARG A 126 -7.16 -19.60 2.00
C ARG A 126 -8.32 -19.03 2.80
N GLY A 127 -9.47 -18.87 2.15
CA GLY A 127 -10.68 -18.38 2.81
C GLY A 127 -11.09 -19.26 3.99
N GLY A 128 -11.54 -18.62 5.08
CA GLY A 128 -12.03 -19.28 6.28
C GLY A 128 -10.96 -19.78 7.26
N ILE A 129 -9.66 -19.67 6.92
CA ILE A 129 -8.56 -20.12 7.79
C ILE A 129 -8.17 -19.07 8.82
N PHE A 130 -8.16 -17.80 8.44
CA PHE A 130 -7.64 -16.72 9.27
C PHE A 130 -8.72 -15.67 9.54
N ARG A 131 -8.82 -15.23 10.79
CA ARG A 131 -9.69 -14.12 11.18
C ARG A 131 -8.99 -13.25 12.22
N ILE A 132 -8.88 -11.96 11.96
CA ILE A 132 -8.40 -10.97 12.93
C ILE A 132 -9.53 -10.70 13.92
N GLU A 133 -9.23 -10.81 15.21
CA GLU A 133 -10.11 -10.40 16.31
C GLU A 133 -9.72 -9.00 16.81
N ARG A 134 -8.42 -8.68 16.83
CA ARG A 134 -7.90 -7.37 17.21
C ARG A 134 -6.59 -7.08 16.48
N LEU A 135 -6.42 -5.84 16.05
CA LEU A 135 -5.16 -5.27 15.61
C LEU A 135 -4.91 -3.99 16.43
N GLY A 136 -3.67 -3.81 16.89
CA GLY A 136 -3.25 -2.63 17.63
C GLY A 136 -1.79 -2.30 17.38
N ILE A 137 -1.42 -1.07 17.74
CA ILE A 137 -0.03 -0.61 17.78
C ILE A 137 0.18 0.27 19.00
N ASP A 138 1.19 -0.04 19.80
CA ASP A 138 1.54 0.62 21.05
C ASP A 138 0.31 0.78 21.99
N GLY A 139 -0.55 -0.24 22.03
CA GLY A 139 -1.78 -0.25 22.83
C GLY A 139 -2.98 0.50 22.23
N ILE A 140 -2.83 1.12 21.05
CA ILE A 140 -3.91 1.82 20.34
C ILE A 140 -4.57 0.87 19.33
N SER A 141 -5.89 0.73 19.38
CA SER A 141 -6.65 -0.14 18.46
C SER A 141 -6.66 0.42 17.04
N ILE A 142 -6.41 -0.46 16.06
CA ILE A 142 -6.47 -0.15 14.62
C ILE A 142 -7.69 -0.85 14.03
N ASN A 143 -8.70 -0.05 13.68
CA ASN A 143 -9.96 -0.56 13.15
C ASN A 143 -10.05 -0.47 11.61
N ASN A 144 -9.21 0.35 10.98
CA ASN A 144 -9.17 0.48 9.53
C ASN A 144 -7.90 -0.18 8.98
N TYR A 145 -8.07 -1.33 8.35
CA TYR A 145 -7.01 -2.09 7.70
C TYR A 145 -7.58 -2.77 6.44
N THR A 146 -6.71 -3.09 5.50
CA THR A 146 -7.05 -3.97 4.39
C THR A 146 -6.33 -5.30 4.56
N LEU A 147 -7.04 -6.40 4.31
CA LEU A 147 -6.51 -7.75 4.37
C LEU A 147 -6.81 -8.46 3.06
N GLU A 148 -5.85 -8.39 2.13
CA GLU A 148 -5.98 -8.93 0.78
C GLU A 148 -4.94 -10.02 0.53
N LYS A 149 -5.39 -11.23 0.14
CA LYS A 149 -4.53 -12.40 -0.06
C LYS A 149 -3.72 -12.73 1.19
N HIS A 150 -2.45 -12.35 1.26
CA HIS A 150 -1.57 -12.54 2.42
C HIS A 150 -1.05 -11.21 2.95
N ARG A 151 -1.63 -10.08 2.57
CA ARG A 151 -1.14 -8.76 2.90
C ARG A 151 -2.13 -8.05 3.81
N LEU A 152 -1.71 -7.83 5.04
CA LEU A 152 -2.38 -6.96 5.99
C LEU A 152 -1.74 -5.59 5.90
N VAL A 153 -2.51 -4.57 5.52
CA VAL A 153 -2.03 -3.19 5.36
C VAL A 153 -2.84 -2.26 6.24
N PHE A 154 -2.17 -1.39 6.99
CA PHE A 154 -2.81 -0.39 7.83
C PHE A 154 -1.92 0.83 8.03
N THR A 155 -2.53 1.93 8.44
CA THR A 155 -1.84 3.18 8.77
C THR A 155 -1.68 3.28 10.29
N PRO A 156 -0.46 3.48 10.82
CA PRO A 156 -0.27 3.74 12.23
C PRO A 156 -0.89 5.10 12.63
N PRO A 157 -1.31 5.31 13.90
CA PRO A 157 -1.92 6.57 14.35
C PRO A 157 -1.00 7.78 14.19
N VAL A 158 0.31 7.55 14.31
CA VAL A 158 1.38 8.53 14.08
C VAL A 158 2.44 7.87 13.19
N PRO A 159 2.99 8.56 12.17
CA PRO A 159 4.09 8.01 11.38
C PRO A 159 5.28 7.60 12.25
N ILE A 160 5.81 6.41 12.01
CA ILE A 160 6.88 5.84 12.83
C ILE A 160 8.21 6.37 12.31
N ALA A 161 8.84 7.29 13.05
CA ALA A 161 10.08 7.92 12.63
C ALA A 161 11.23 6.91 12.40
N HIS A 162 12.22 7.28 11.58
CA HIS A 162 13.42 6.46 11.43
C HIS A 162 14.16 6.32 12.77
N GLY A 163 14.55 5.10 13.12
CA GLY A 163 15.18 4.73 14.38
C GLY A 163 14.20 4.55 15.56
N ALA A 164 12.91 4.83 15.38
CA ALA A 164 11.91 4.61 16.43
C ALA A 164 11.50 3.13 16.50
N SER A 165 11.30 2.63 17.73
CA SER A 165 10.75 1.30 18.00
C SER A 165 9.26 1.39 18.32
N THR A 166 8.52 0.36 17.94
CA THR A 166 7.07 0.23 18.16
C THR A 166 6.71 -1.24 18.37
N GLN A 167 5.55 -1.48 18.97
CA GLN A 167 4.99 -2.82 19.15
C GLN A 167 3.63 -2.92 18.44
N ILE A 168 3.50 -3.89 17.55
CA ILE A 168 2.22 -4.27 16.95
C ILE A 168 1.63 -5.41 17.78
N GLU A 169 0.36 -5.30 18.13
CA GLU A 169 -0.42 -6.37 18.76
C GLU A 169 -1.46 -6.94 17.78
N LEU A 170 -1.49 -8.26 17.64
CA LEU A 170 -2.45 -8.96 16.80
C LEU A 170 -3.07 -10.12 17.58
N ASN A 171 -4.40 -10.11 17.71
CA ASN A 171 -5.17 -11.25 18.19
C ASN A 171 -5.94 -11.83 17.01
N TYR A 172 -5.81 -13.13 16.78
CA TYR A 172 -6.44 -13.78 15.64
C TYR A 172 -6.80 -15.22 15.93
N LEU A 173 -7.75 -15.73 15.16
CA LEU A 173 -8.16 -17.11 15.14
C LEU A 173 -7.63 -17.80 13.89
N LEU A 174 -7.08 -19.00 14.06
CA LEU A 174 -6.79 -19.92 12.96
C LEU A 174 -7.74 -21.12 13.02
N ALA A 175 -8.44 -21.40 11.93
CA ALA A 175 -9.11 -22.67 11.72
C ALA A 175 -8.16 -23.59 10.95
N LEU A 176 -7.76 -24.70 11.57
CA LEU A 176 -6.80 -25.63 10.96
C LEU A 176 -7.53 -26.56 10.00
N PRO A 177 -7.03 -26.74 8.76
CA PRO A 177 -7.60 -27.72 7.85
C PRO A 177 -7.40 -29.13 8.39
N LEU A 178 -8.40 -29.98 8.17
CA LEU A 178 -8.34 -31.43 8.41
C LEU A 178 -7.47 -32.14 7.36
#